data_AF-A0A0J7IXJ2-F1
#
_entry.id   AF-A0A0J7IXJ2-F1
#
_cell.length_a   1.000
_cell.length_b   1.000
_cell.length_c   1.000
_cell.angle_alpha   90.00
_cell.angle_beta   90.00
_cell.angle_gamma   90.00
#
_symmetry.space_group_name_H-M   'P 1'
#
loop_
_entity.id
_entity.type
_entity.pdbx_description
1 polymer ?
#
loop_
_entity_poly.entity_id
_entity_poly.type
_entity_poly.pdbx_seq_one_letter_code
_entity_poly.pdbx_strand_id
1 'polypeptide(L)'
;MKKILLFLFVTISISIFAQEGINFEKSSFKDILAKAKTEKKLVFLDAYASWCGPCKMMEKNIFPLKSVREFFNSNFINASIDMEKGEGRDIARKYNIYSYPTYLFLNGDGEVVLKDYGYKSENEFLDFAKEANNPKLKNGSYKELFAKGEKDPELLLNMMRTYSDSDPEFAKKVSERYFQGKEKQPLSPEEIRLLLYYIKSPEDPNYKVFVERKDEISQMISPEKYREIDSSLKISKAFEAAFDQKTGTIDEEKFFQSATPLVGKTEAENELNRFKVNYYANVGNFAGFEKAALAYYSDPEKFTTDELIKAAWIFSEHVTDPQSLKKAVEWAEKVNMNVQNPQNTYILAKLYAKTGNKDGALLYAKLSKYLAESQGQDSSLATQLLETLK
;
A
#
# COMPACT_ATOMS: atom_id res chain seq x y z
N MET A 1 -21.23 -68.08 -51.66
CA MET A 1 -22.21 -67.19 -50.98
C MET A 1 -22.50 -67.83 -49.63
N LYS A 2 -22.35 -67.27 -48.43
CA LYS A 2 -22.02 -65.95 -47.88
C LYS A 2 -21.22 -66.19 -46.58
N LYS A 3 -20.25 -65.32 -46.28
CA LYS A 3 -19.41 -65.35 -45.09
C LYS A 3 -20.23 -64.92 -43.85
N ILE A 4 -20.15 -65.67 -42.75
CA ILE A 4 -20.72 -65.27 -41.45
C ILE A 4 -19.60 -64.52 -40.71
N LEU A 5 -19.77 -63.20 -40.56
CA LEU A 5 -18.93 -62.36 -39.71
C LEU A 5 -19.41 -62.49 -38.25
N LEU A 6 -18.55 -63.01 -37.39
CA LEU A 6 -18.70 -62.95 -35.94
C LEU A 6 -18.18 -61.59 -35.47
N PHE A 7 -19.07 -60.67 -35.07
CA PHE A 7 -18.69 -59.37 -34.51
C PHE A 7 -18.60 -59.48 -32.99
N LEU A 8 -17.36 -59.54 -32.48
CA LEU A 8 -17.05 -59.52 -31.06
C LEU A 8 -17.20 -58.07 -30.55
N PHE A 9 -18.24 -57.79 -29.77
CA PHE A 9 -18.45 -56.48 -29.15
C PHE A 9 -17.52 -56.34 -27.93
N VAL A 10 -16.36 -55.70 -28.11
CA VAL A 10 -15.48 -55.31 -27.00
C VAL A 10 -16.02 -54.02 -26.40
N THR A 11 -16.71 -54.12 -25.27
CA THR A 11 -17.09 -52.96 -24.45
C THR A 11 -15.88 -52.46 -23.68
N ILE A 12 -15.16 -51.49 -24.25
CA ILE A 12 -14.17 -50.69 -23.53
C ILE A 12 -14.94 -49.82 -22.52
N SER A 13 -14.84 -50.19 -21.24
CA SER A 13 -15.30 -49.33 -20.13
C SER A 13 -14.33 -48.16 -20.02
N ILE A 14 -14.74 -47.00 -20.51
CA ILE A 14 -14.03 -45.74 -20.29
C ILE A 14 -14.31 -45.35 -18.84
N SER A 15 -13.37 -45.66 -17.94
CA SER A 15 -13.34 -45.06 -16.62
C SER A 15 -13.10 -43.56 -16.80
N ILE A 16 -14.15 -42.77 -16.64
CA ILE A 16 -14.05 -41.32 -16.54
C ILE A 16 -13.26 -41.05 -15.26
N PHE A 17 -11.97 -40.72 -15.40
CA PHE A 17 -11.21 -40.12 -14.31
C PHE A 17 -11.86 -38.77 -14.02
N ALA A 18 -12.75 -38.72 -13.03
CA ALA A 18 -13.14 -37.46 -12.43
C ALA A 18 -11.85 -36.76 -11.98
N GLN A 19 -11.69 -35.49 -12.34
CA GLN A 19 -10.61 -34.67 -11.78
C GLN A 19 -10.86 -34.58 -10.26
N GLU A 20 -10.14 -35.40 -9.50
CA GLU A 20 -10.12 -35.31 -8.04
C GLU A 20 -9.52 -33.95 -7.64
N GLY A 21 -10.29 -33.12 -6.95
CA GLY A 21 -9.86 -31.84 -6.41
C GLY A 21 -9.72 -31.85 -4.88
N ILE A 22 -9.68 -30.66 -4.28
CA ILE A 22 -9.83 -30.51 -2.83
C ILE A 22 -11.25 -30.95 -2.43
N ASN A 23 -11.34 -31.72 -1.34
CA ASN A 23 -12.60 -32.25 -0.80
C ASN A 23 -13.23 -31.21 0.13
N PHE A 24 -14.16 -30.42 -0.41
CA PHE A 24 -14.90 -29.42 0.37
C PHE A 24 -16.10 -30.04 1.11
N GLU A 25 -16.20 -29.71 2.40
CA GLU A 25 -17.35 -30.04 3.24
C GLU A 25 -18.62 -29.35 2.73
N LYS A 26 -19.76 -30.03 2.88
CA LYS A 26 -21.07 -29.52 2.44
C LYS A 26 -21.98 -29.12 3.60
N SER A 27 -21.52 -29.27 4.84
CA SER A 27 -22.24 -28.89 6.05
C SER A 27 -22.18 -27.38 6.30
N SER A 28 -22.95 -26.89 7.28
CA SER A 28 -22.92 -25.47 7.64
C SER A 28 -21.54 -25.06 8.16
N PHE A 29 -21.17 -23.79 7.99
CA PHE A 29 -19.89 -23.29 8.49
C PHE A 29 -19.69 -23.53 9.99
N LYS A 30 -20.77 -23.47 10.77
CA LYS A 30 -20.74 -23.79 12.21
C LYS A 30 -20.35 -25.25 12.46
N ASP A 31 -20.90 -26.19 11.69
CA ASP A 31 -20.59 -27.62 11.84
C ASP A 31 -19.17 -27.93 11.39
N ILE A 32 -18.69 -27.25 10.36
CA ILE A 32 -17.29 -27.33 9.89
C ILE A 32 -16.33 -26.91 11.01
N LEU A 33 -16.58 -25.80 11.70
CA LEU A 33 -15.78 -25.36 12.85
C LEU A 33 -15.83 -26.36 14.02
N ALA A 34 -17.01 -26.91 14.31
CA ALA A 34 -17.15 -27.93 15.36
C ALA A 34 -16.38 -29.22 15.03
N LYS A 35 -16.41 -29.66 13.76
CA LYS A 35 -15.60 -30.78 13.26
C LYS A 35 -14.10 -30.49 13.39
N ALA A 36 -13.66 -29.31 12.97
CA ALA A 36 -12.27 -28.86 13.09
C ALA A 36 -11.78 -28.86 14.55
N LYS A 37 -12.62 -28.39 15.48
CA LYS A 37 -12.34 -28.43 16.92
C LYS A 37 -12.19 -29.86 17.46
N THR A 38 -13.03 -30.78 16.99
CA THR A 38 -13.01 -32.19 17.40
C THR A 38 -11.78 -32.92 16.84
N GLU A 39 -11.49 -32.72 15.55
CA GLU A 39 -10.36 -33.36 14.86
C GLU A 39 -9.01 -32.69 15.11
N LYS A 40 -9.00 -31.53 15.77
CA LYS A 40 -7.79 -30.71 16.01
C LYS A 40 -7.06 -30.40 14.70
N LYS A 41 -7.83 -29.99 13.69
CA LYS A 41 -7.37 -29.55 12.37
C LYS A 41 -7.82 -28.11 12.14
N LEU A 42 -7.07 -27.38 11.34
CA LEU A 42 -7.53 -26.08 10.86
C LEU A 42 -8.59 -26.26 9.76
N VAL A 43 -9.46 -25.27 9.65
CA VAL A 43 -10.37 -25.12 8.50
C VAL A 43 -9.65 -24.31 7.43
N PHE A 44 -9.51 -24.85 6.22
CA PHE A 44 -9.20 -24.06 5.04
C PHE A 44 -10.52 -23.55 4.45
N LEU A 45 -10.72 -22.24 4.43
CA LEU A 45 -11.88 -21.58 3.83
C LEU A 45 -11.47 -20.87 2.54
N ASP A 46 -11.95 -21.39 1.42
CA ASP A 46 -11.98 -20.74 0.11
C ASP A 46 -13.21 -19.82 0.05
N ALA A 47 -12.98 -18.52 0.24
CA ALA A 47 -14.00 -17.49 0.18
C ALA A 47 -14.06 -16.89 -1.24
N TYR A 48 -15.10 -17.26 -1.99
CA TYR A 48 -15.24 -16.93 -3.40
C TYR A 48 -16.54 -16.16 -3.69
N ALA A 49 -16.68 -15.70 -4.93
CA ALA A 49 -17.95 -15.25 -5.49
C ALA A 49 -18.19 -15.92 -6.84
N SER A 50 -19.44 -16.28 -7.16
CA SER A 50 -19.78 -17.04 -8.38
C SER A 50 -19.30 -16.37 -9.70
N TRP A 51 -19.17 -15.04 -9.72
CA TRP A 51 -18.72 -14.28 -10.89
C TRP A 51 -17.20 -14.06 -10.93
N CYS A 52 -16.48 -14.38 -9.87
CA CYS A 52 -15.04 -14.14 -9.73
C CYS A 52 -14.22 -14.97 -10.72
N GLY A 53 -13.58 -14.29 -11.69
CA GLY A 53 -12.70 -14.92 -12.69
C GLY A 53 -11.50 -15.64 -12.06
N PRO A 54 -10.68 -14.98 -11.22
CA PRO A 54 -9.54 -15.62 -10.57
C PRO A 54 -9.90 -16.84 -9.72
N CYS A 55 -11.06 -16.84 -9.07
CA CYS A 55 -11.56 -17.98 -8.29
C CYS A 55 -11.76 -19.23 -9.17
N LYS A 56 -12.40 -19.05 -10.34
CA LYS A 56 -12.58 -20.12 -11.32
C LYS A 56 -11.25 -20.64 -11.88
N MET A 57 -10.25 -19.76 -12.00
CA MET A 57 -8.90 -20.18 -12.41
C MET A 57 -8.23 -21.06 -11.37
N MET A 58 -8.38 -20.76 -10.08
CA MET A 58 -7.85 -21.58 -8.98
C MET A 58 -8.53 -22.95 -8.94
N GLU A 59 -9.87 -22.99 -9.03
CA GLU A 59 -10.66 -24.21 -9.08
C GLU A 59 -10.28 -25.12 -10.26
N LYS A 60 -9.99 -24.53 -11.43
CA LYS A 60 -9.65 -25.28 -12.64
C LYS A 60 -8.18 -25.72 -12.70
N ASN A 61 -7.26 -24.85 -12.29
CA ASN A 61 -5.84 -25.01 -12.60
C ASN A 61 -5.00 -25.41 -11.39
N ILE A 62 -5.44 -25.09 -10.16
CA ILE A 62 -4.62 -25.25 -8.95
C ILE A 62 -5.20 -26.31 -8.01
N PHE A 63 -6.48 -26.22 -7.65
CA PHE A 63 -7.12 -27.18 -6.72
C PHE A 63 -7.09 -28.65 -7.19
N PRO A 64 -7.13 -28.98 -8.50
CA PRO A 64 -7.03 -30.36 -8.98
C PRO A 64 -5.59 -30.91 -9.03
N LEU A 65 -4.57 -30.07 -8.83
CA LEU A 65 -3.19 -30.52 -8.84
C LEU A 65 -2.98 -31.53 -7.71
N LYS A 66 -2.31 -32.64 -8.02
CA LYS A 66 -2.13 -33.77 -7.10
C LYS A 66 -1.47 -33.33 -5.79
N SER A 67 -0.40 -32.56 -5.89
CA SER A 67 0.34 -31.97 -4.76
C SER A 67 -0.59 -31.16 -3.84
N VAL A 68 -1.43 -30.31 -4.42
CA VAL A 68 -2.37 -29.44 -3.71
C VAL A 68 -3.45 -30.27 -3.04
N ARG A 69 -4.21 -31.07 -3.80
CA ARG A 69 -5.33 -31.84 -3.23
C ARG A 69 -4.88 -32.82 -2.16
N GLU A 70 -3.75 -33.51 -2.33
CA GLU A 70 -3.24 -34.47 -1.33
C GLU A 70 -2.86 -33.75 -0.05
N PHE A 71 -2.18 -32.60 -0.16
CA PHE A 71 -1.80 -31.82 1.01
C PHE A 71 -3.01 -31.26 1.75
N PHE A 72 -3.94 -30.61 1.04
CA PHE A 72 -5.10 -29.98 1.66
C PHE A 72 -6.05 -31.00 2.29
N ASN A 73 -6.36 -32.09 1.58
CA ASN A 73 -7.27 -33.13 2.07
C ASN A 73 -6.70 -33.88 3.28
N SER A 74 -5.37 -33.99 3.38
CA SER A 74 -4.73 -34.68 4.51
C SER A 74 -4.66 -33.80 5.76
N ASN A 75 -4.45 -32.50 5.60
CA ASN A 75 -4.08 -31.62 6.71
C ASN A 75 -5.23 -30.74 7.23
N PHE A 76 -6.25 -30.45 6.41
CA PHE A 76 -7.30 -29.49 6.76
C PHE A 76 -8.71 -30.06 6.63
N ILE A 77 -9.65 -29.38 7.28
CA ILE A 77 -11.07 -29.46 6.93
C ILE A 77 -11.34 -28.36 5.90
N ASN A 78 -11.67 -28.72 4.66
CA ASN A 78 -11.80 -27.73 3.59
C ASN A 78 -13.25 -27.26 3.44
N ALA A 79 -13.44 -25.97 3.29
CA ALA A 79 -14.72 -25.31 3.03
C ALA A 79 -14.57 -24.37 1.83
N SER A 80 -15.55 -24.36 0.93
CA SER A 80 -15.64 -23.37 -0.14
C SER A 80 -17.02 -22.76 -0.08
N ILE A 81 -17.09 -21.44 0.14
CA ILE A 81 -18.36 -20.74 0.42
C ILE A 81 -18.44 -19.47 -0.44
N ASP A 82 -19.58 -19.30 -1.12
CA ASP A 82 -19.91 -18.09 -1.87
C ASP A 82 -20.27 -16.96 -0.89
N MET A 83 -19.39 -15.96 -0.78
CA MET A 83 -19.51 -14.85 0.16
C MET A 83 -20.69 -13.91 -0.13
N GLU A 84 -21.33 -14.02 -1.29
CA GLU A 84 -22.47 -13.19 -1.67
C GLU A 84 -23.82 -13.87 -1.47
N LYS A 85 -23.84 -15.11 -0.97
CA LYS A 85 -25.04 -15.93 -0.79
C LYS A 85 -25.10 -16.59 0.59
N GLY A 86 -26.33 -16.86 1.06
CA GLY A 86 -26.56 -17.62 2.29
C GLY A 86 -25.77 -17.10 3.49
N GLU A 87 -25.17 -18.02 4.25
CA GLU A 87 -24.30 -17.71 5.39
C GLU A 87 -23.00 -16.98 5.01
N GLY A 88 -22.60 -17.04 3.73
CA GLY A 88 -21.39 -16.39 3.22
C GLY A 88 -21.37 -14.87 3.45
N ARG A 89 -22.54 -14.21 3.41
CA ARG A 89 -22.63 -12.75 3.66
C ARG A 89 -22.25 -12.36 5.08
N ASP A 90 -22.62 -13.18 6.06
CA ASP A 90 -22.27 -12.95 7.47
C ASP A 90 -20.79 -13.27 7.71
N ILE A 91 -20.28 -14.32 7.06
CA ILE A 91 -18.86 -14.72 7.11
C ILE A 91 -17.98 -13.62 6.51
N ALA A 92 -18.35 -13.06 5.36
CA ALA A 92 -17.63 -11.98 4.69
C ALA A 92 -17.50 -10.74 5.59
N ARG A 93 -18.60 -10.35 6.26
CA ARG A 93 -18.60 -9.26 7.25
C ARG A 93 -17.72 -9.60 8.45
N LYS A 94 -17.85 -10.80 9.02
CA LYS A 94 -17.09 -11.23 10.21
C LYS A 94 -15.58 -11.17 9.97
N TYR A 95 -15.10 -11.61 8.81
CA TYR A 95 -13.67 -11.72 8.50
C TYR A 95 -13.13 -10.61 7.59
N ASN A 96 -13.90 -9.53 7.38
CA ASN A 96 -13.50 -8.40 6.54
C ASN A 96 -13.03 -8.84 5.14
N ILE A 97 -13.88 -9.57 4.43
CA ILE A 97 -13.60 -10.08 3.08
C ILE A 97 -14.20 -9.11 2.07
N TYR A 98 -13.33 -8.37 1.37
CA TYR A 98 -13.72 -7.35 0.39
C TYR A 98 -13.21 -7.65 -1.02
N SER A 99 -12.43 -8.72 -1.20
CA SER A 99 -11.84 -9.14 -2.47
C SER A 99 -11.87 -10.67 -2.59
N TYR A 100 -11.88 -11.16 -3.83
CA TYR A 100 -11.99 -12.59 -4.13
C TYR A 100 -10.92 -13.04 -5.14
N PRO A 101 -10.38 -14.27 -5.00
CA PRO A 101 -10.57 -15.17 -3.88
C PRO A 101 -9.86 -14.64 -2.63
N THR A 102 -10.44 -14.91 -1.46
CA THR A 102 -9.74 -14.77 -0.17
C THR A 102 -9.63 -16.16 0.45
N TYR A 103 -8.46 -16.49 0.97
CA TYR A 103 -8.20 -17.75 1.65
C TYR A 103 -7.99 -17.50 3.14
N LEU A 104 -8.67 -18.28 3.98
CA LEU A 104 -8.48 -18.24 5.42
C LEU A 104 -8.16 -19.63 5.97
N PHE A 105 -7.21 -19.69 6.88
CA PHE A 105 -7.05 -20.80 7.80
C PHE A 105 -7.62 -20.40 9.15
N LEU A 106 -8.58 -21.18 9.66
CA LEU A 106 -9.26 -20.91 10.91
C LEU A 106 -9.02 -22.04 11.91
N ASN A 107 -8.87 -21.72 13.18
CA ASN A 107 -8.87 -22.74 14.24
C ASN A 107 -10.32 -23.20 14.54
N GLY A 108 -10.47 -24.20 15.41
CA GLY A 108 -11.78 -24.75 15.80
C GLY A 108 -12.71 -23.77 16.52
N ASP A 109 -12.18 -22.63 16.99
CA ASP A 109 -12.96 -21.54 17.60
C ASP A 109 -13.37 -20.46 16.56
N GLY A 110 -12.95 -20.62 15.31
CA GLY A 110 -13.23 -19.69 14.22
C GLY A 110 -12.39 -18.41 14.27
N GLU A 111 -11.22 -18.46 14.92
CA GLU A 111 -10.23 -17.39 14.85
C GLU A 111 -9.35 -17.56 13.62
N VAL A 112 -8.97 -16.44 13.01
CA VAL A 112 -8.07 -16.43 11.86
C VAL A 112 -6.65 -16.78 12.32
N VAL A 113 -6.15 -17.91 11.84
CA VAL A 113 -4.75 -18.31 11.98
C VAL A 113 -3.92 -17.63 10.91
N LEU A 114 -4.36 -17.70 9.66
CA LEU A 114 -3.65 -17.15 8.52
C LEU A 114 -4.66 -16.69 7.45
N LYS A 115 -4.38 -15.59 6.76
CA LYS A 115 -5.24 -15.01 5.71
C LYS A 115 -4.38 -14.51 4.55
N ASP A 116 -4.83 -14.77 3.33
CA ASP A 116 -4.20 -14.28 2.11
C ASP A 116 -5.27 -14.18 1.01
N TYR A 117 -4.97 -13.57 -0.13
CA TYR A 117 -5.93 -13.31 -1.20
C TYR A 117 -5.30 -13.39 -2.59
N GLY A 118 -6.17 -13.37 -3.61
CA GLY A 118 -5.79 -13.34 -5.01
C GLY A 118 -5.43 -14.69 -5.59
N TYR A 119 -5.10 -14.68 -6.89
CA TYR A 119 -4.60 -15.85 -7.58
C TYR A 119 -3.22 -16.25 -7.06
N LYS A 120 -2.97 -17.56 -6.95
CA LYS A 120 -1.68 -18.12 -6.51
C LYS A 120 -1.24 -19.23 -7.46
N SER A 121 0.05 -19.27 -7.77
CA SER A 121 0.67 -20.43 -8.40
C SER A 121 0.65 -21.64 -7.45
N GLU A 122 0.93 -22.83 -7.99
CA GLU A 122 0.99 -24.07 -7.20
C GLU A 122 1.91 -23.94 -5.98
N ASN A 123 3.12 -23.43 -6.19
CA ASN A 123 4.12 -23.29 -5.13
C ASN A 123 3.67 -22.29 -4.07
N GLU A 124 3.19 -21.11 -4.47
CA GLU A 124 2.70 -20.09 -3.53
C GLU A 124 1.53 -20.61 -2.69
N PHE A 125 0.61 -21.36 -3.31
CA PHE A 125 -0.56 -21.91 -2.62
C PHE A 125 -0.17 -23.04 -1.65
N LEU A 126 0.79 -23.89 -2.03
CA LEU A 126 1.33 -24.93 -1.16
C LEU A 126 2.14 -24.35 0.00
N ASP A 127 2.94 -23.32 -0.23
CA ASP A 127 3.75 -22.71 0.83
C ASP A 127 2.86 -21.99 1.85
N PHE A 128 1.82 -21.29 1.39
CA PHE A 128 0.76 -20.75 2.23
C PHE A 128 0.08 -21.84 3.09
N ALA A 129 -0.21 -23.00 2.50
CA ALA A 129 -0.81 -24.12 3.22
C ALA A 129 0.16 -24.76 4.24
N LYS A 130 1.43 -24.94 3.88
CA LYS A 130 2.45 -25.49 4.79
C LYS A 130 2.68 -24.56 5.99
N GLU A 131 2.66 -23.26 5.76
CA GLU A 131 2.74 -22.25 6.82
C GLU A 131 1.60 -22.42 7.82
N ALA A 132 0.36 -22.52 7.34
CA ALA A 132 -0.79 -22.76 8.22
C ALA A 132 -0.70 -24.10 8.96
N ASN A 133 -0.14 -25.13 8.32
CA ASN A 133 0.07 -26.44 8.95
C ASN A 133 1.30 -26.48 9.89
N ASN A 134 1.91 -25.34 10.22
CA ASN A 134 2.99 -25.29 11.19
C ASN A 134 2.48 -25.87 12.54
N PRO A 135 3.18 -26.86 13.14
CA PRO A 135 2.75 -27.49 14.39
C PRO A 135 2.48 -26.49 15.53
N LYS A 136 3.15 -25.33 15.52
CA LYS A 136 2.93 -24.26 16.50
C LYS A 136 1.54 -23.61 16.36
N LEU A 137 0.94 -23.62 15.17
CA LEU A 137 -0.37 -23.02 14.86
C LEU A 137 -1.53 -24.02 14.95
N LYS A 138 -1.25 -25.32 15.07
CA LYS A 138 -2.26 -26.38 15.01
C LYS A 138 -3.37 -26.25 16.08
N ASN A 139 -3.05 -25.70 17.24
CA ASN A 139 -3.98 -25.54 18.36
C ASN A 139 -4.03 -24.10 18.89
N GLY A 140 -3.69 -23.11 18.07
CA GLY A 140 -3.67 -21.73 18.54
C GLY A 140 -3.52 -20.71 17.43
N SER A 141 -3.72 -19.44 17.79
CA SER A 141 -3.59 -18.33 16.85
C SER A 141 -2.20 -17.69 16.92
N TYR A 142 -1.87 -16.89 15.91
CA TYR A 142 -0.69 -16.03 15.94
C TYR A 142 -0.63 -15.12 17.18
N LYS A 143 -1.79 -14.62 17.65
CA LYS A 143 -1.86 -13.80 18.87
C LYS A 143 -1.47 -14.60 20.11
N GLU A 144 -1.90 -15.86 20.21
CA GLU A 144 -1.52 -16.74 21.32
C GLU A 144 -0.03 -17.11 21.30
N LEU A 145 0.51 -17.44 20.12
CA LEU A 145 1.96 -17.67 19.97
C LEU A 145 2.77 -16.44 20.37
N PHE A 146 2.34 -15.26 19.91
CA PHE A 146 2.95 -14.01 20.28
C PHE A 146 2.86 -13.75 21.79
N ALA A 147 1.71 -14.02 22.42
CA ALA A 147 1.56 -13.89 23.88
C ALA A 147 2.47 -14.87 24.66
N LYS A 148 2.73 -16.06 24.10
CA LYS A 148 3.66 -17.06 24.65
C LYS A 148 5.14 -16.75 24.38
N GLY A 149 5.44 -15.62 23.73
CA GLY A 149 6.81 -15.16 23.51
C GLY A 149 7.49 -15.76 22.29
N GLU A 150 6.75 -16.08 21.22
CA GLU A 150 7.33 -16.48 19.94
C GLU A 150 8.36 -15.46 19.42
N LYS A 151 9.47 -15.97 18.87
CA LYS A 151 10.63 -15.20 18.39
C LYS A 151 11.12 -15.63 17.01
N ASP A 152 10.56 -16.70 16.44
CA ASP A 152 10.92 -17.16 15.12
C ASP A 152 10.70 -16.05 14.06
N PRO A 153 11.75 -15.63 13.32
CA PRO A 153 11.64 -14.50 12.40
C PRO A 153 10.60 -14.69 11.29
N GLU A 154 10.45 -15.90 10.75
CA GLU A 154 9.48 -16.18 9.68
C GLU A 154 8.05 -16.05 10.22
N LEU A 155 7.77 -16.65 11.39
CA LEU A 155 6.46 -16.51 12.02
C LEU A 155 6.13 -15.06 12.37
N LEU A 156 7.10 -14.28 12.87
CA LEU A 156 6.89 -12.86 13.15
C LEU A 156 6.64 -12.03 11.86
N LEU A 157 7.31 -12.34 10.75
CA LEU A 157 7.03 -11.71 9.45
C LEU A 157 5.61 -12.02 8.99
N ASN A 158 5.17 -13.26 9.12
CA ASN A 158 3.84 -13.68 8.71
C ASN A 158 2.76 -13.09 9.62
N MET A 159 3.02 -12.98 10.92
CA MET A 159 2.17 -12.23 11.86
C MET A 159 2.01 -10.77 11.42
N MET A 160 3.09 -10.07 11.10
CA MET A 160 3.01 -8.68 10.62
C MET A 160 2.14 -8.56 9.36
N ARG A 161 2.33 -9.46 8.37
CA ARG A 161 1.54 -9.46 7.13
C ARG A 161 0.06 -9.77 7.37
N THR A 162 -0.23 -10.75 8.22
CA THR A 162 -1.60 -11.19 8.51
C THR A 162 -2.41 -10.08 9.18
N TYR A 163 -1.76 -9.28 10.03
CA TYR A 163 -2.42 -8.28 10.87
C TYR A 163 -2.19 -6.83 10.43
N SER A 164 -1.42 -6.55 9.38
CA SER A 164 -1.11 -5.17 8.95
C SER A 164 -2.34 -4.31 8.76
N ASP A 165 -3.40 -4.89 8.19
CA ASP A 165 -4.64 -4.19 7.87
C ASP A 165 -5.71 -4.39 8.94
N SER A 166 -5.78 -5.60 9.52
CA SER A 166 -6.86 -6.00 10.43
C SER A 166 -6.62 -5.62 11.88
N ASP A 167 -5.35 -5.52 12.30
CA ASP A 167 -4.93 -5.11 13.64
C ASP A 167 -3.52 -4.44 13.58
N PRO A 168 -3.44 -3.20 13.05
CA PRO A 168 -2.17 -2.50 12.83
C PRO A 168 -1.34 -2.32 14.11
N GLU A 169 -2.01 -2.18 15.26
CA GLU A 169 -1.38 -2.04 16.57
C GLU A 169 -0.72 -3.35 17.02
N PHE A 170 -1.39 -4.49 16.80
CA PHE A 170 -0.76 -5.78 17.01
C PHE A 170 0.42 -6.00 16.06
N ALA A 171 0.26 -5.70 14.77
CA ALA A 171 1.34 -5.84 13.79
C ALA A 171 2.57 -4.98 14.14
N LYS A 172 2.35 -3.76 14.65
CA LYS A 172 3.43 -2.90 15.19
C LYS A 172 4.17 -3.55 16.35
N LYS A 173 3.46 -4.12 17.34
CA LYS A 173 4.09 -4.87 18.46
C LYS A 173 4.88 -6.09 17.98
N VAL A 174 4.39 -6.77 16.95
CA VAL A 174 5.10 -7.89 16.33
C VAL A 174 6.40 -7.40 15.68
N SER A 175 6.34 -6.28 14.96
CA SER A 175 7.52 -5.62 14.36
C SER A 175 8.58 -5.27 15.40
N GLU A 176 8.17 -4.70 16.53
CA GLU A 176 9.07 -4.37 17.64
C GLU A 176 9.83 -5.59 18.16
N ARG A 177 9.14 -6.73 18.31
CA ARG A 177 9.79 -7.98 18.72
C ARG A 177 10.74 -8.52 17.65
N TYR A 178 10.33 -8.44 16.39
CA TYR A 178 11.14 -8.90 15.27
C TYR A 178 12.49 -8.18 15.23
N PHE A 179 12.48 -6.84 15.28
CA PHE A 179 13.70 -6.05 15.21
C PHE A 179 14.53 -6.10 16.50
N GLN A 180 13.92 -6.29 17.67
CA GLN A 180 14.66 -6.61 18.89
C GLN A 180 15.50 -7.89 18.76
N GLY A 181 15.06 -8.87 17.96
CA GLY A 181 15.84 -10.09 17.69
C GLY A 181 16.99 -9.91 16.69
N LYS A 182 17.09 -8.75 16.02
CA LYS A 182 17.98 -8.50 14.87
C LYS A 182 19.23 -7.68 15.22
N GLU A 183 19.78 -7.85 16.42
CA GLU A 183 20.86 -7.00 16.95
C GLU A 183 22.17 -6.97 16.14
N LYS A 184 22.52 -8.04 15.40
CA LYS A 184 23.84 -8.14 14.71
C LYS A 184 23.77 -8.51 13.24
N GLN A 185 22.58 -8.82 12.72
CA GLN A 185 22.40 -9.20 11.32
C GLN A 185 22.15 -7.93 10.49
N PRO A 186 22.73 -7.84 9.28
CA PRO A 186 22.40 -6.75 8.36
C PRO A 186 20.92 -6.84 7.98
N LEU A 187 20.29 -5.69 7.81
CA LEU A 187 18.89 -5.63 7.38
C LEU A 187 18.83 -5.70 5.85
N SER A 188 17.96 -6.57 5.33
CA SER A 188 17.58 -6.58 3.92
C SER A 188 16.79 -5.32 3.56
N PRO A 189 16.73 -4.93 2.28
CA PRO A 189 15.90 -3.80 1.85
C PRO A 189 14.42 -3.92 2.24
N GLU A 190 13.89 -5.15 2.32
CA GLU A 190 12.51 -5.38 2.76
C GLU A 190 12.35 -5.16 4.27
N GLU A 191 13.31 -5.63 5.08
CA GLU A 191 13.32 -5.35 6.51
C GLU A 191 13.45 -3.84 6.79
N ILE A 192 14.26 -3.11 6.01
CA ILE A 192 14.34 -1.65 6.14
C ILE A 192 12.99 -1.01 5.82
N ARG A 193 12.29 -1.44 4.76
CA ARG A 193 10.94 -0.95 4.45
C ARG A 193 9.95 -1.23 5.58
N LEU A 194 9.96 -2.44 6.12
CA LEU A 194 9.10 -2.82 7.24
C LEU A 194 9.39 -1.99 8.49
N LEU A 195 10.68 -1.79 8.81
CA LEU A 195 11.10 -0.95 9.93
C LEU A 195 10.53 0.47 9.78
N LEU A 196 10.78 1.11 8.63
CA LEU A 196 10.29 2.47 8.34
C LEU A 196 8.76 2.55 8.32
N TYR A 197 8.07 1.49 7.90
CA TYR A 197 6.61 1.44 7.91
C TYR A 197 6.04 1.43 9.33
N TYR A 198 6.62 0.67 10.26
CA TYR A 198 6.08 0.47 11.60
C TYR A 198 6.55 1.49 12.65
N ILE A 199 7.61 2.26 12.41
CA ILE A 199 8.02 3.34 13.32
C ILE A 199 7.10 4.54 13.13
N LYS A 200 6.50 5.02 14.22
CA LYS A 200 5.59 6.16 14.25
C LYS A 200 6.05 7.26 15.20
N SER A 201 6.83 6.94 16.23
CA SER A 201 7.37 7.95 17.13
C SER A 201 8.74 7.56 17.73
N PRO A 202 9.47 8.53 18.32
CA PRO A 202 10.74 8.28 19.00
C PRO A 202 10.63 7.37 20.24
N GLU A 203 9.43 7.20 20.78
CA GLU A 203 9.17 6.33 21.92
C GLU A 203 8.96 4.86 21.52
N ASP A 204 8.84 4.58 20.23
CA ASP A 204 8.71 3.22 19.73
C ASP A 204 10.01 2.43 19.94
N PRO A 205 9.96 1.17 20.39
CA PRO A 205 11.14 0.30 20.45
C PRO A 205 11.90 0.20 19.11
N ASN A 206 11.19 0.22 17.99
CA ASN A 206 11.79 0.23 16.65
C ASN A 206 12.61 1.49 16.35
N TYR A 207 12.33 2.63 17.00
CA TYR A 207 13.10 3.85 16.81
C TYR A 207 14.56 3.68 17.25
N LYS A 208 14.80 2.91 18.32
CA LYS A 208 16.16 2.56 18.75
C LYS A 208 16.92 1.84 17.63
N VAL A 209 16.29 0.87 16.98
CA VAL A 209 16.87 0.13 15.86
C VAL A 209 17.13 1.05 14.67
N PHE A 210 16.20 1.95 14.36
CA PHE A 210 16.37 2.96 13.31
C PHE A 210 17.62 3.84 13.54
N VAL A 211 17.82 4.33 14.77
CA VAL A 211 18.99 5.13 15.13
C VAL A 211 20.29 4.33 15.08
N GLU A 212 20.29 3.11 15.65
CA GLU A 212 21.47 2.23 15.66
C GLU A 212 21.86 1.73 14.26
N ARG A 213 20.93 1.73 13.31
CA ARG A 213 21.11 1.26 11.92
C ARG A 213 21.17 2.40 10.91
N LYS A 214 21.47 3.62 11.36
CA LYS A 214 21.50 4.81 10.51
C LYS A 214 22.28 4.62 9.21
N ASP A 215 23.47 4.00 9.27
CA ASP A 215 24.33 3.87 8.09
C ASP A 215 23.73 2.91 7.04
N GLU A 216 23.24 1.75 7.46
CA GLU A 216 22.56 0.77 6.58
C GLU A 216 21.31 1.38 5.93
N ILE A 217 20.50 2.09 6.73
CA ILE A 217 19.28 2.73 6.25
C ILE A 217 19.64 3.87 5.28
N SER A 218 20.60 4.72 5.63
CA SER A 218 21.03 5.86 4.80
C SER A 218 21.62 5.42 3.46
N GLN A 219 22.28 4.26 3.39
CA GLN A 219 22.73 3.70 2.11
C GLN A 219 21.55 3.36 1.19
N MET A 220 20.42 2.92 1.75
CA MET A 220 19.23 2.58 0.97
C MET A 220 18.42 3.82 0.57
N ILE A 221 18.22 4.77 1.48
CA ILE A 221 17.27 5.89 1.26
C ILE A 221 17.92 7.26 1.08
N SER A 222 19.25 7.37 1.13
CA SER A 222 20.06 8.60 1.27
C SER A 222 20.11 9.18 2.70
N PRO A 223 21.23 9.83 3.10
CA PRO A 223 21.35 10.55 4.36
C PRO A 223 20.34 11.68 4.53
N GLU A 224 19.96 12.35 3.44
CA GLU A 224 18.96 13.41 3.40
C GLU A 224 17.60 12.86 3.82
N LYS A 225 17.18 11.76 3.19
CA LYS A 225 15.88 11.16 3.50
C LYS A 225 15.81 10.59 4.90
N TYR A 226 16.90 10.00 5.38
CA TYR A 226 17.00 9.57 6.77
C TYR A 226 16.74 10.73 7.74
N ARG A 227 17.38 11.89 7.51
CA ARG A 227 17.21 13.08 8.35
C ARG A 227 15.78 13.61 8.33
N GLU A 228 15.12 13.61 7.18
CA GLU A 228 13.71 14.00 7.07
C GLU A 228 12.80 13.06 7.90
N ILE A 229 13.00 11.75 7.79
CA ILE A 229 12.21 10.77 8.55
C ILE A 229 12.45 10.93 10.04
N ASP A 230 13.71 11.04 10.47
CA ASP A 230 14.08 11.22 11.88
C ASP A 230 13.46 12.50 12.48
N SER A 231 13.55 13.62 11.75
CA SER A 231 12.97 14.91 12.18
C SER A 231 11.46 14.85 12.26
N SER A 232 10.80 14.28 11.23
CA SER A 232 9.35 14.07 11.21
C SER A 232 8.87 13.22 12.39
N LEU A 233 9.58 12.14 12.72
CA LEU A 233 9.26 11.30 13.88
C LEU A 233 9.35 12.11 15.17
N LYS A 234 10.46 12.84 15.38
CA LYS A 234 10.71 13.65 16.59
C LYS A 234 9.61 14.67 16.86
N ILE A 235 9.13 15.35 15.82
CA ILE A 235 8.20 16.46 15.97
C ILE A 235 6.73 16.07 15.72
N SER A 236 6.45 14.80 15.40
CA SER A 236 5.09 14.30 15.16
C SER A 236 4.10 14.70 16.28
N LYS A 237 4.52 14.55 17.53
CA LYS A 237 3.75 14.99 18.72
C LYS A 237 3.61 16.50 18.83
N ALA A 238 4.60 17.26 18.37
CA ALA A 238 4.50 18.72 18.32
C ALA A 238 3.41 19.15 17.34
N PHE A 239 3.31 18.49 16.18
CA PHE A 239 2.20 18.70 15.25
C PHE A 239 0.86 18.30 15.86
N GLU A 240 0.76 17.11 16.45
CA GLU A 240 -0.49 16.64 17.09
C GLU A 240 -0.99 17.61 18.17
N ALA A 241 -0.08 18.16 18.97
CA ALA A 241 -0.43 19.11 20.02
C ALA A 241 -0.80 20.50 19.48
N ALA A 242 -0.17 20.94 18.38
CA ALA A 242 -0.35 22.28 17.82
C ALA A 242 -1.46 22.39 16.76
N PHE A 243 -1.84 21.27 16.15
CA PHE A 243 -2.78 21.25 15.04
C PHE A 243 -4.23 21.10 15.52
N ASP A 244 -5.09 22.04 15.14
CA ASP A 244 -6.52 21.97 15.39
C ASP A 244 -7.24 21.37 14.17
N GLN A 245 -7.67 20.12 14.31
CA GLN A 245 -8.40 19.39 13.27
C GLN A 245 -9.74 20.04 12.88
N LYS A 246 -10.39 20.81 13.77
CA LYS A 246 -11.68 21.44 13.48
C LYS A 246 -11.53 22.66 12.58
N THR A 247 -10.49 23.46 12.83
CA THR A 247 -10.24 24.69 12.09
C THR A 247 -9.27 24.48 10.93
N GLY A 248 -8.52 23.37 10.92
CA GLY A 248 -7.46 23.13 9.94
C GLY A 248 -6.29 24.10 10.10
N THR A 249 -6.09 24.65 11.31
CA THR A 249 -5.04 25.62 11.60
C THR A 249 -4.01 25.03 12.55
N ILE A 250 -2.80 25.60 12.55
CA ILE A 250 -1.71 25.19 13.42
C ILE A 250 -1.30 26.37 14.29
N ASP A 251 -1.23 26.14 15.59
CA ASP A 251 -0.63 27.06 16.54
C ASP A 251 0.89 27.00 16.41
N GLU A 252 1.46 27.93 15.64
CA GLU A 252 2.90 27.95 15.35
C GLU A 252 3.74 28.15 16.61
N GLU A 253 3.26 28.95 17.57
CA GLU A 253 4.00 29.20 18.82
C GLU A 253 4.12 27.89 19.62
N LYS A 254 2.99 27.21 19.80
CA LYS A 254 2.95 25.91 20.49
C LYS A 254 3.77 24.84 19.76
N PHE A 255 3.74 24.85 18.43
CA PHE A 255 4.57 23.98 17.62
C PHE A 255 6.06 24.26 17.87
N PHE A 256 6.50 25.51 17.76
CA PHE A 256 7.91 25.87 17.95
C PHE A 256 8.42 25.63 19.36
N GLN A 257 7.59 25.86 20.39
CA GLN A 257 7.93 25.53 21.78
C GLN A 257 8.25 24.05 21.95
N SER A 258 7.56 23.18 21.22
CA SER A 258 7.72 21.71 21.31
C SER A 258 8.79 21.17 20.35
N ALA A 259 8.86 21.69 19.12
CA ALA A 259 9.73 21.18 18.06
C ALA A 259 11.17 21.71 18.14
N THR A 260 11.36 22.99 18.49
CA THR A 260 12.70 23.62 18.52
C THR A 260 13.69 22.89 19.42
N PRO A 261 13.33 22.43 20.63
CA PRO A 261 14.24 21.65 21.48
C PRO A 261 14.66 20.30 20.88
N LEU A 262 13.87 19.75 19.94
CA LEU A 262 14.06 18.40 19.40
C LEU A 262 14.90 18.37 18.13
N VAL A 263 14.71 19.36 17.25
CA VAL A 263 15.34 19.40 15.91
C VAL A 263 16.07 20.72 15.63
N GLY A 264 15.97 21.71 16.51
CA GLY A 264 16.48 23.05 16.28
C GLY A 264 15.51 23.92 15.48
N LYS A 265 15.71 25.24 15.52
CA LYS A 265 14.76 26.22 14.96
C LYS A 265 14.60 26.08 13.44
N THR A 266 15.72 26.01 12.71
CA THR A 266 15.71 25.94 11.24
C THR A 266 15.00 24.68 10.74
N GLU A 267 15.25 23.52 11.37
CA GLU A 267 14.59 22.28 10.97
C GLU A 267 13.10 22.31 11.32
N ALA A 268 12.74 22.85 12.50
CA ALA A 268 11.34 23.05 12.87
C ALA A 268 10.60 23.97 11.87
N GLU A 269 11.24 25.03 11.39
CA GLU A 269 10.68 25.94 10.36
C GLU A 269 10.47 25.20 9.03
N ASN A 270 11.46 24.42 8.58
CA ASN A 270 11.37 23.62 7.35
C ASN A 270 10.20 22.62 7.42
N GLU A 271 10.10 21.91 8.54
CA GLU A 271 9.07 20.92 8.81
C GLU A 271 7.67 21.53 8.85
N LEU A 272 7.52 22.65 9.54
CA LEU A 272 6.26 23.39 9.59
C LEU A 272 5.82 23.84 8.20
N ASN A 273 6.75 24.38 7.41
CA ASN A 273 6.44 24.82 6.05
C ASN A 273 6.10 23.65 5.13
N ARG A 274 6.81 22.51 5.24
CA ARG A 274 6.47 21.28 4.52
C ARG A 274 5.07 20.80 4.85
N PHE A 275 4.70 20.78 6.14
CA PHE A 275 3.36 20.43 6.57
C PHE A 275 2.31 21.37 5.94
N LYS A 276 2.52 22.69 6.05
CA LYS A 276 1.61 23.72 5.52
C LYS A 276 1.43 23.60 4.01
N VAL A 277 2.49 23.41 3.24
CA VAL A 277 2.43 23.23 1.78
C VAL A 277 1.56 22.01 1.42
N ASN A 278 1.72 20.88 2.11
CA ASN A 278 0.92 19.69 1.84
C ASN A 278 -0.53 19.84 2.32
N TYR A 279 -0.75 20.43 3.49
CA TYR A 279 -2.08 20.49 4.10
C TYR A 279 -2.95 21.61 3.51
N TYR A 280 -2.42 22.82 3.37
CA TYR A 280 -3.21 23.99 2.94
C TYR A 280 -3.74 23.88 1.51
N ALA A 281 -3.00 23.24 0.60
CA ALA A 281 -3.52 22.95 -0.73
C ALA A 281 -4.77 22.06 -0.68
N ASN A 282 -4.78 21.04 0.20
CA ASN A 282 -5.89 20.09 0.32
C ASN A 282 -7.16 20.71 0.92
N VAL A 283 -7.02 21.70 1.82
CA VAL A 283 -8.15 22.39 2.44
C VAL A 283 -8.51 23.72 1.77
N GLY A 284 -7.90 24.04 0.62
CA GLY A 284 -8.18 25.25 -0.14
C GLY A 284 -7.69 26.56 0.51
N ASN A 285 -6.77 26.48 1.48
CA ASN A 285 -6.16 27.66 2.09
C ASN A 285 -5.00 28.18 1.22
N PHE A 286 -5.31 28.72 0.05
CA PHE A 286 -4.28 29.13 -0.92
C PHE A 286 -3.42 30.32 -0.47
N ALA A 287 -3.96 31.22 0.35
CA ALA A 287 -3.18 32.33 0.91
C ALA A 287 -2.14 31.83 1.93
N GLY A 288 -2.49 30.83 2.74
CA GLY A 288 -1.54 30.15 3.63
C GLY A 288 -0.51 29.33 2.84
N PHE A 289 -0.97 28.63 1.81
CA PHE A 289 -0.11 27.85 0.91
C PHE A 289 0.94 28.74 0.23
N GLU A 290 0.54 29.89 -0.31
CA GLU A 290 1.45 30.83 -0.98
C GLU A 290 2.63 31.21 -0.08
N LYS A 291 2.36 31.66 1.15
CA LYS A 291 3.39 32.03 2.12
C LYS A 291 4.31 30.86 2.46
N ALA A 292 3.73 29.69 2.72
CA ALA A 292 4.49 28.50 3.09
C ALA A 292 5.35 27.98 1.94
N ALA A 293 4.84 27.98 0.71
CA ALA A 293 5.54 27.52 -0.48
C ALA A 293 6.72 28.43 -0.83
N LEU A 294 6.58 29.75 -0.70
CA LEU A 294 7.68 30.69 -0.92
C LEU A 294 8.83 30.49 0.08
N ALA A 295 8.51 30.16 1.33
CA ALA A 295 9.51 29.85 2.35
C ALA A 295 10.14 28.47 2.14
N TYR A 296 9.33 27.45 1.83
CA TYR A 296 9.78 26.07 1.68
C TYR A 296 10.62 25.87 0.41
N TYR A 297 10.16 26.38 -0.72
CA TYR A 297 10.82 26.27 -2.02
C TYR A 297 11.76 27.45 -2.32
N SER A 298 12.32 28.08 -1.28
CA SER A 298 13.23 29.23 -1.42
C SER A 298 14.51 28.88 -2.18
N ASP A 299 14.92 27.61 -2.10
CA ASP A 299 16.06 27.04 -2.81
C ASP A 299 15.58 25.85 -3.67
N PRO A 300 15.13 26.10 -4.90
CA PRO A 300 14.51 25.07 -5.74
C PRO A 300 15.47 23.94 -6.13
N GLU A 301 16.79 24.11 -5.98
CA GLU A 301 17.78 23.06 -6.25
C GLU A 301 17.64 21.84 -5.33
N LYS A 302 16.99 22.00 -4.17
CA LYS A 302 16.80 20.93 -3.18
C LYS A 302 15.57 20.07 -3.41
N PHE A 303 14.75 20.38 -4.41
CA PHE A 303 13.43 19.77 -4.59
C PHE A 303 13.30 19.04 -5.92
N THR A 304 12.44 18.03 -5.92
CA THR A 304 12.13 17.27 -7.13
C THR A 304 11.31 18.11 -8.12
N THR A 305 11.36 17.71 -9.40
CA THR A 305 10.53 18.35 -10.44
C THR A 305 9.05 18.27 -10.12
N ASP A 306 8.60 17.15 -9.53
CA ASP A 306 7.20 16.92 -9.18
C ASP A 306 6.70 17.83 -8.06
N GLU A 307 7.54 18.10 -7.06
CA GLU A 307 7.18 19.04 -5.98
C GLU A 307 7.06 20.47 -6.51
N LEU A 308 8.06 20.92 -7.26
CA LEU A 308 8.10 22.28 -7.80
C LEU A 308 6.96 22.54 -8.78
N ILE A 309 6.64 21.59 -9.65
CA ILE A 309 5.59 21.79 -10.65
C ILE A 309 4.19 21.76 -10.03
N LYS A 310 3.97 20.95 -8.98
CA LYS A 310 2.72 20.98 -8.20
C LYS A 310 2.52 22.34 -7.54
N ALA A 311 3.57 22.91 -6.95
CA ALA A 311 3.50 24.24 -6.37
C ALA A 311 3.24 25.31 -7.44
N ALA A 312 3.97 25.26 -8.56
CA ALA A 312 3.79 26.18 -9.68
C ALA A 312 2.37 26.11 -10.27
N TRP A 313 1.79 24.92 -10.38
CA TRP A 313 0.40 24.73 -10.78
C TRP A 313 -0.57 25.47 -9.85
N ILE A 314 -0.46 25.23 -8.54
CA ILE A 314 -1.33 25.87 -7.53
C ILE A 314 -1.20 27.40 -7.60
N PHE A 315 0.01 27.93 -7.78
CA PHE A 315 0.22 29.36 -7.99
C PHE A 315 -0.46 29.86 -9.27
N SER A 316 -0.32 29.11 -10.35
CA SER A 316 -0.93 29.45 -11.65
C SER A 316 -2.46 29.48 -11.59
N GLU A 317 -3.09 28.71 -10.71
CA GLU A 317 -4.54 28.71 -10.51
C GLU A 317 -4.98 29.78 -9.51
N HIS A 318 -4.37 29.82 -8.34
CA HIS A 318 -4.98 30.46 -7.16
C HIS A 318 -4.26 31.71 -6.65
N VAL A 319 -3.01 31.95 -7.08
CA VAL A 319 -2.22 33.10 -6.62
C VAL A 319 -2.33 34.26 -7.63
N THR A 320 -2.39 35.48 -7.10
CA THR A 320 -2.48 36.73 -7.87
C THR A 320 -1.36 37.72 -7.57
N ASP A 321 -0.60 37.53 -6.48
CA ASP A 321 0.52 38.43 -6.16
C ASP A 321 1.62 38.34 -7.24
N PRO A 322 2.02 39.48 -7.86
CA PRO A 322 2.99 39.45 -8.94
C PRO A 322 4.39 38.97 -8.55
N GLN A 323 4.84 39.18 -7.31
CA GLN A 323 6.16 38.73 -6.87
C GLN A 323 6.16 37.23 -6.58
N SER A 324 5.10 36.74 -5.95
CA SER A 324 4.87 35.31 -5.73
C SER A 324 4.79 34.55 -7.05
N LEU A 325 4.08 35.09 -8.04
CA LEU A 325 3.97 34.48 -9.37
C LEU A 325 5.32 34.44 -10.11
N LYS A 326 6.20 35.44 -9.93
CA LYS A 326 7.56 35.38 -10.48
C LYS A 326 8.39 34.23 -9.89
N LYS A 327 8.23 33.96 -8.58
CA LYS A 327 8.87 32.78 -7.97
C LYS A 327 8.33 31.47 -8.55
N ALA A 328 7.02 31.38 -8.80
CA ALA A 328 6.46 30.23 -9.49
C ALA A 328 6.97 30.07 -10.93
N VAL A 329 7.24 31.18 -11.65
CA VAL A 329 7.90 31.13 -12.96
C VAL A 329 9.29 30.50 -12.84
N GLU A 330 10.12 30.96 -11.89
CA GLU A 330 11.46 30.38 -11.65
C GLU A 330 11.39 28.85 -11.42
N TRP A 331 10.42 28.39 -10.62
CA TRP A 331 10.19 26.96 -10.38
C TRP A 331 9.78 26.22 -11.66
N ALA A 332 8.82 26.76 -12.42
CA ALA A 332 8.31 26.14 -13.64
C ALA A 332 9.34 26.11 -14.78
N GLU A 333 10.16 27.16 -14.92
CA GLU A 333 11.28 27.21 -15.86
C GLU A 333 12.28 26.09 -15.57
N LYS A 334 12.71 25.95 -14.31
CA LYS A 334 13.62 24.88 -13.87
C LYS A 334 13.06 23.50 -14.22
N VAL A 335 11.78 23.26 -13.91
CA VAL A 335 11.14 21.99 -14.22
C VAL A 335 11.14 21.76 -15.73
N ASN A 336 10.72 22.74 -16.51
CA ASN A 336 10.58 22.59 -17.97
C ASN A 336 11.93 22.43 -18.69
N MET A 337 13.02 22.97 -18.14
CA MET A 337 14.38 22.73 -18.63
C MET A 337 14.83 21.28 -18.42
N ASN A 338 14.41 20.64 -17.33
CA ASN A 338 14.78 19.27 -17.00
C ASN A 338 13.84 18.22 -17.61
N VAL A 339 12.53 18.49 -17.59
CA VAL A 339 11.46 17.57 -18.02
C VAL A 339 10.42 18.35 -18.82
N GLN A 340 10.62 18.42 -20.13
CA GLN A 340 9.68 19.08 -21.04
C GLN A 340 8.56 18.11 -21.46
N ASN A 341 7.33 18.44 -21.09
CA ASN A 341 6.13 17.71 -21.49
C ASN A 341 4.95 18.69 -21.66
N PRO A 342 3.80 18.27 -22.23
CA PRO A 342 2.69 19.17 -22.50
C PRO A 342 2.19 19.93 -21.27
N GLN A 343 2.08 19.24 -20.12
CA GLN A 343 1.57 19.80 -18.87
C GLN A 343 2.54 20.84 -18.29
N ASN A 344 3.81 20.49 -18.07
CA ASN A 344 4.81 21.40 -17.51
C ASN A 344 4.95 22.67 -18.36
N THR A 345 4.92 22.50 -19.68
CA THR A 345 4.99 23.60 -20.65
C THR A 345 3.75 24.51 -20.56
N TYR A 346 2.56 23.94 -20.38
CA TYR A 346 1.32 24.70 -20.19
C TYR A 346 1.35 25.56 -18.91
N ILE A 347 1.82 24.98 -17.81
CA ILE A 347 1.91 25.67 -16.51
C ILE A 347 2.81 26.89 -16.62
N LEU A 348 3.98 26.73 -17.24
CA LEU A 348 4.90 27.83 -17.51
C LEU A 348 4.25 28.92 -18.38
N ALA A 349 3.55 28.53 -19.45
CA ALA A 349 2.84 29.47 -20.32
C ALA A 349 1.79 30.30 -19.55
N LYS A 350 1.01 29.64 -18.68
CA LYS A 350 -0.03 30.28 -17.86
C LYS A 350 0.58 31.26 -16.85
N LEU A 351 1.70 30.90 -16.23
CA LEU A 351 2.42 31.78 -15.30
C LEU A 351 3.03 32.99 -16.03
N TYR A 352 3.58 32.82 -17.22
CA TYR A 352 4.03 33.94 -18.05
C TYR A 352 2.88 34.89 -18.42
N ALA A 353 1.71 34.34 -18.75
CA ALA A 353 0.53 35.16 -19.02
C ALA A 353 0.15 36.02 -17.80
N LYS A 354 0.10 35.40 -16.61
CA LYS A 354 -0.21 36.09 -15.33
C LYS A 354 0.83 37.12 -14.91
N THR A 355 2.10 36.95 -15.28
CA THR A 355 3.19 37.88 -14.96
C THR A 355 3.41 38.96 -16.03
N GLY A 356 2.61 38.96 -17.10
CA GLY A 356 2.67 39.94 -18.18
C GLY A 356 3.72 39.66 -19.26
N ASN A 357 4.41 38.52 -19.21
CA ASN A 357 5.34 38.09 -20.26
C ASN A 357 4.55 37.47 -21.44
N LYS A 358 3.96 38.32 -22.29
CA LYS A 358 3.11 37.88 -23.41
C LYS A 358 3.85 36.99 -24.42
N ASP A 359 5.09 37.31 -24.73
CA ASP A 359 5.88 36.55 -25.71
C ASP A 359 6.20 35.15 -25.19
N GLY A 360 6.61 35.05 -23.91
CA GLY A 360 6.80 33.77 -23.24
C GLY A 360 5.50 32.96 -23.17
N ALA A 361 4.39 33.60 -22.78
CA ALA A 361 3.08 32.95 -22.72
C ALA A 361 2.67 32.35 -24.07
N LEU A 362 2.80 33.12 -25.15
CA LEU A 362 2.46 32.69 -26.51
C LEU A 362 3.36 31.55 -27.00
N LEU A 363 4.67 31.66 -26.78
CA LEU A 363 5.66 30.66 -27.17
C LEU A 363 5.37 29.32 -26.51
N TYR A 364 5.26 29.31 -25.18
CA TYR A 364 5.10 28.08 -24.41
C TYR A 364 3.68 27.49 -24.55
N ALA A 365 2.64 28.31 -24.74
CA ALA A 365 1.31 27.79 -25.02
C ALA A 365 1.24 27.07 -26.39
N LYS A 366 1.90 27.60 -27.43
CA LYS A 366 2.03 26.91 -28.73
C LYS A 366 2.83 25.60 -28.60
N LEU A 367 3.94 25.64 -27.86
CA LEU A 367 4.76 24.45 -27.63
C LEU A 367 3.99 23.36 -26.88
N SER A 368 3.27 23.73 -25.81
CA SER A 368 2.43 22.79 -25.05
C SER A 368 1.40 22.10 -25.94
N LYS A 369 0.68 22.90 -26.77
CA LYS A 369 -0.29 22.38 -27.74
C LYS A 369 0.34 21.38 -28.71
N TYR A 370 1.47 21.75 -29.31
CA TYR A 370 2.20 20.88 -30.24
C TYR A 370 2.65 19.56 -29.59
N LEU A 371 3.21 19.63 -28.37
CA LEU A 371 3.63 18.44 -27.63
C LEU A 371 2.44 17.52 -27.33
N ALA A 372 1.28 18.08 -26.94
CA ALA A 372 0.08 17.29 -26.69
C ALA A 372 -0.41 16.58 -27.96
N GLU A 373 -0.57 17.32 -29.06
CA GLU A 373 -1.07 16.79 -30.33
C GLU A 373 -0.15 15.72 -30.92
N SER A 374 1.16 15.93 -30.88
CA SER A 374 2.15 14.95 -31.36
C SER A 374 2.16 13.64 -30.56
N GLN A 375 1.68 13.67 -29.31
CA GLN A 375 1.56 12.51 -28.42
C GLN A 375 0.15 11.92 -28.39
N GLY A 376 -0.79 12.45 -29.17
CA GLY A 376 -2.20 12.03 -29.14
C GLY A 376 -2.91 12.36 -27.82
N GLN A 377 -2.43 13.36 -27.08
CA GLN A 377 -2.99 13.84 -25.82
C GLN A 377 -3.92 15.04 -26.04
N ASP A 378 -4.76 15.34 -25.04
CA ASP A 378 -5.65 16.51 -25.08
C ASP A 378 -4.87 17.84 -25.06
N SER A 379 -5.17 18.72 -26.03
CA SER A 379 -4.55 20.04 -26.19
C SER A 379 -5.51 21.21 -25.88
N SER A 380 -6.67 20.91 -25.32
CA SER A 380 -7.75 21.89 -25.07
C SER A 380 -7.30 23.06 -24.20
N LEU A 381 -6.61 22.79 -23.08
CA LEU A 381 -6.14 23.82 -22.15
C LEU A 381 -5.18 24.81 -22.81
N ALA A 382 -4.22 24.31 -23.58
CA ALA A 382 -3.27 25.14 -24.32
C ALA A 382 -3.96 25.96 -25.42
N THR A 383 -4.93 25.35 -26.12
CA THR A 383 -5.73 26.04 -27.14
C THR A 383 -6.56 27.18 -26.53
N GLN A 384 -7.23 26.95 -25.41
CA GLN A 384 -7.99 27.98 -24.70
C GLN A 384 -7.09 29.12 -24.23
N LEU A 385 -5.91 28.82 -23.66
CA LEU A 385 -4.97 29.85 -23.25
C LEU A 385 -4.51 30.69 -24.45
N LEU A 386 -4.22 30.09 -25.60
CA LEU A 386 -3.87 30.82 -26.82
C LEU A 386 -4.96 31.78 -27.30
N GLU A 387 -6.24 31.44 -27.10
CA GLU A 387 -7.34 32.34 -27.44
C GLU A 387 -7.40 33.56 -26.53
N THR A 388 -7.07 33.40 -25.24
CA THR A 388 -7.00 34.53 -24.29
C THR A 388 -5.80 35.46 -24.50
N LEU A 389 -4.80 35.03 -25.27
CA LEU A 389 -3.56 35.78 -25.54
C LEU A 389 -3.60 36.57 -26.86
N LYS A 390 -4.66 36.40 -27.66
CA LYS A 390 -4.94 37.21 -28.86
C LYS A 390 -5.48 38.57 -28.47
#